data_AF-A0AAP0Q7B6-F1
#
_entry.id   AF-A0AAP0Q7B6-F1
#
_cell.length_a   1.000
_cell.length_b   1.000
_cell.length_c   1.000
_cell.angle_alpha   90.00
_cell.angle_beta   90.00
_cell.angle_gamma   90.00
#
_symmetry.space_group_name_H-M   'P 1'
#
loop_
_entity.id
_entity.type
_entity.pdbx_description
1 polymer ?
#
loop_
_entity_poly.entity_id
_entity_poly.type
_entity_poly.pdbx_seq_one_letter_code
_entity_poly.pdbx_strand_id
1 'polypeptide(L)'
;MAGHDDDENKQALDGDDESLLEAQSHLWNLTFGFINSMSLKCAIQLGIPDVIHKHGQPITLSQLITSLNLPISKTDWLRRLLRLLVHSGLLAKTIINNNSSNYYLYHLTPASSILVKEKSNNVSPFVLAMLDSALVSPWHVLSDAFKCNGVEPFKAAHATGFWEKSEELNKDFNEAMASDAKFLMDIVVSNWGDDVFGGLKSIVDVGGGSGAAASIIAKRFPQIKCTVLDLPQVVASMSKSEMVEFVQGDMFEFIPPAHAVLLKWILHDWNDEDCVKILKRCREAINPSKEEGGRVIIIDMVVNEEKEDHKHLETQLFFDMLMMVLVEGKERTKQEWQKIFFDAGFSDFKIKPVLGVRSIIENTEDGGHYCTNTIEKELLKVEENDEKPIIPPNTANTHPPDFEAKVAKLTELGFGRDAVIQALQLFNGNEEQAAGYLFGILKHEWSARWQSFVPDLVSAAKTSETICENCMEILKMGLPPPSRHEYEEILRDRVDVIGEKNFEKMVYVQVDGKWIQGNQPSTPMKKARRGSLMLKLSLKRTNNISLNQRSR
;
A
#
# COMPACT_ATOMS: atom_id res chain seq x y z
N MET A 1 -33.48 22.70 28.22
CA MET A 1 -33.10 21.31 27.93
C MET A 1 -31.75 21.37 27.22
N ALA A 2 -30.67 21.38 27.98
CA ALA A 2 -29.28 21.43 27.49
C ALA A 2 -28.42 20.80 28.60
N GLY A 3 -28.58 19.50 28.83
CA GLY A 3 -27.99 18.81 29.98
C GLY A 3 -28.24 17.31 29.98
N HIS A 4 -28.24 16.67 28.80
CA HIS A 4 -28.29 15.22 28.68
C HIS A 4 -27.15 14.64 27.84
N ASP A 5 -26.53 15.43 26.95
CA ASP A 5 -25.43 14.93 26.11
C ASP A 5 -24.05 14.95 26.78
N ASP A 6 -23.87 15.72 27.87
CA ASP A 6 -22.59 15.80 28.60
C ASP A 6 -22.33 14.64 29.58
N ASP A 7 -23.38 13.92 30.01
CA ASP A 7 -23.26 12.83 31.00
C ASP A 7 -23.01 11.47 30.34
N GLU A 8 -23.52 11.21 29.13
CA GLU A 8 -23.20 9.97 28.38
C GLU A 8 -21.73 9.95 27.94
N ASN A 9 -21.14 11.11 27.63
CA ASN A 9 -19.73 11.22 27.23
C ASN A 9 -18.76 11.18 28.43
N LYS A 10 -19.23 11.46 29.66
CA LYS A 10 -18.45 11.28 30.89
C LYS A 10 -18.37 9.82 31.31
N GLN A 11 -19.44 9.04 31.16
CA GLN A 11 -19.42 7.61 31.45
C GLN A 11 -18.54 6.80 30.48
N ALA A 12 -18.26 7.31 29.28
CA ALA A 12 -17.37 6.65 28.32
C ALA A 12 -15.87 6.77 28.68
N LEU A 13 -15.49 7.77 29.49
CA LEU A 13 -14.09 8.00 29.90
C LEU A 13 -13.75 7.37 31.26
N ASP A 14 -14.74 7.21 32.14
CA ASP A 14 -14.62 6.49 33.41
C ASP A 14 -14.97 5.01 33.20
N GLY A 15 -14.11 4.29 32.47
CA GLY A 15 -14.21 2.84 32.32
C GLY A 15 -14.13 2.13 33.68
N ASP A 16 -14.63 0.89 33.77
CA ASP A 16 -14.47 0.07 34.98
C ASP A 16 -12.98 -0.16 35.34
N ASP A 17 -12.71 -0.56 36.58
CA ASP A 17 -11.33 -0.76 37.07
C ASP A 17 -10.50 -1.68 36.15
N GLU A 18 -11.13 -2.67 35.50
CA GLU A 18 -10.46 -3.59 34.57
C GLU A 18 -10.03 -2.87 33.28
N SER A 19 -10.92 -2.08 32.68
CA SER A 19 -10.62 -1.28 31.50
C SER A 19 -9.54 -0.22 31.75
N LEU A 20 -9.50 0.37 32.94
CA LEU A 20 -8.45 1.32 33.33
C LEU A 20 -7.08 0.64 33.46
N LEU A 21 -7.04 -0.59 33.98
CA LEU A 21 -5.80 -1.38 34.07
C LEU A 21 -5.30 -1.82 32.70
N GLU A 22 -6.19 -2.19 31.78
CA GLU A 22 -5.83 -2.49 30.38
C GLU A 22 -5.34 -1.23 29.64
N ALA A 23 -6.01 -0.09 29.84
CA ALA A 23 -5.57 1.19 29.29
C ALA A 23 -4.17 1.58 29.81
N GLN A 24 -3.91 1.42 31.11
CA GLN A 24 -2.58 1.64 31.69
C GLN A 24 -1.53 0.71 31.08
N SER A 25 -1.87 -0.57 30.89
CA SER A 25 -0.97 -1.55 30.27
C SER A 25 -0.64 -1.17 28.83
N HIS A 26 -1.63 -0.69 28.07
CA HIS A 26 -1.43 -0.18 26.72
C HIS A 26 -0.49 1.04 26.70
N LEU A 27 -0.73 2.03 27.58
CA LEU A 27 0.14 3.20 27.71
C LEU A 27 1.58 2.84 28.10
N TRP A 28 1.77 1.87 28.99
CA TRP A 28 3.10 1.39 29.36
C TRP A 28 3.82 0.68 28.21
N ASN A 29 3.10 -0.10 27.40
CA ASN A 29 3.70 -0.71 26.21
C ASN A 29 4.20 0.34 25.21
N LEU A 30 3.45 1.42 25.00
CA LEU A 30 3.89 2.55 24.18
C LEU A 30 5.07 3.29 24.82
N THR A 31 4.95 3.64 26.10
CA THR A 31 5.98 4.37 26.86
C THR A 31 7.33 3.63 26.86
N PHE A 32 7.29 2.31 27.04
CA PHE A 32 8.48 1.46 27.09
C PHE A 32 8.83 0.84 25.73
N GLY A 33 8.20 1.26 24.64
CA GLY A 33 8.46 0.74 23.29
C GLY A 33 9.92 0.85 22.88
N PHE A 34 10.61 1.93 23.29
CA PHE A 34 12.05 2.13 23.04
C PHE A 34 12.93 1.00 23.59
N ILE A 35 12.49 0.26 24.62
CA ILE A 35 13.24 -0.85 25.21
C ILE A 35 13.40 -1.97 24.17
N ASN A 36 12.40 -2.22 23.32
CA ASN A 36 12.51 -3.20 22.24
C ASN A 36 13.57 -2.77 21.22
N SER A 37 13.56 -1.52 20.80
CA SER A 37 14.55 -0.96 19.87
C SER A 37 15.98 -1.05 20.42
N MET A 38 16.18 -0.63 21.68
CA MET A 38 17.51 -0.69 22.31
C MET A 38 17.97 -2.13 22.60
N SER A 39 17.04 -3.04 22.87
CA SER A 39 17.35 -4.47 23.02
C SER A 39 17.77 -5.10 21.70
N LEU A 40 17.13 -4.74 20.58
CA LEU A 40 17.54 -5.13 19.24
C LEU A 40 18.95 -4.59 18.92
N LYS A 41 19.21 -3.29 19.16
CA LYS A 41 20.54 -2.68 19.01
C LYS A 41 21.60 -3.46 19.82
N CYS A 42 21.31 -3.72 21.09
CA CYS A 42 22.20 -4.47 21.98
C CYS A 42 22.47 -5.88 21.44
N ALA A 43 21.45 -6.59 20.95
CA ALA A 43 21.62 -7.94 20.40
C ALA A 43 22.55 -7.97 19.19
N ILE A 44 22.43 -6.99 18.30
CA ILE A 44 23.32 -6.83 17.13
C ILE A 44 24.74 -6.48 17.58
N GLN A 45 24.91 -5.52 18.49
CA GLN A 45 26.22 -5.09 18.98
C GLN A 45 26.96 -6.20 19.72
N LEU A 46 26.24 -7.04 20.47
CA LEU A 46 26.82 -8.22 21.11
C LEU A 46 27.19 -9.32 20.10
N GLY A 47 26.63 -9.31 18.89
CA GLY A 47 26.83 -10.37 17.90
C GLY A 47 26.01 -11.63 18.18
N ILE A 48 24.86 -11.49 18.87
CA ILE A 48 23.97 -12.62 19.15
C ILE A 48 23.52 -13.33 17.86
N PRO A 49 23.06 -12.63 16.81
CA PRO A 49 22.66 -13.30 15.57
C PRO A 49 23.80 -14.11 14.94
N ASP A 50 25.01 -13.53 14.90
CA ASP A 50 26.19 -14.15 14.30
C ASP A 50 26.63 -15.40 15.07
N VAL A 51 26.66 -15.34 16.41
CA VAL A 51 27.05 -16.48 17.24
C VAL A 51 26.07 -17.64 17.10
N ILE A 52 24.76 -17.37 17.09
CA ILE A 52 23.77 -18.43 16.88
C ILE A 52 23.90 -19.01 15.47
N HIS A 53 24.10 -18.17 14.45
CA HIS A 53 24.28 -18.62 13.07
C HIS A 53 25.51 -19.54 12.93
N LYS A 54 26.66 -19.08 13.44
CA LYS A 54 27.94 -19.81 13.39
C LYS A 54 27.91 -21.11 14.19
N HIS A 55 27.09 -21.19 15.24
CA HIS A 55 26.91 -22.43 15.99
C HIS A 55 26.22 -23.53 15.16
N GLY A 56 25.45 -23.15 14.13
CA GLY A 56 24.80 -24.07 13.18
C GLY A 56 23.58 -24.83 13.74
N GLN A 57 23.28 -24.70 15.03
CA GLN A 57 22.20 -25.38 15.74
C GLN A 57 21.71 -24.54 16.93
N PRO A 58 20.54 -24.85 17.53
CA PRO A 58 20.05 -24.12 18.69
C PRO A 58 21.06 -24.10 19.85
N ILE A 59 21.22 -22.94 20.50
CA ILE A 59 22.27 -22.71 21.50
C ILE A 59 21.67 -22.55 22.91
N THR A 60 22.36 -23.04 23.93
CA THR A 60 21.97 -22.79 25.35
C THR A 60 22.44 -21.43 25.83
N LEU A 61 21.87 -20.93 26.93
CA LEU A 61 22.31 -19.69 27.58
C LEU A 61 23.80 -19.73 27.98
N SER A 62 24.28 -20.85 28.53
CA SER A 62 25.69 -20.98 28.96
C SER A 62 26.64 -21.00 27.78
N GLN A 63 26.31 -21.71 26.70
CA GLN A 63 27.08 -21.69 25.46
C GLN A 63 27.09 -20.29 24.84
N LEU A 64 25.98 -19.57 24.88
CA LEU A 64 25.90 -18.21 24.35
C LEU A 64 26.78 -17.23 25.15
N ILE A 65 26.77 -17.30 26.49
CA ILE A 65 27.69 -16.51 27.34
C ILE A 65 29.15 -16.76 26.94
N THR A 66 29.55 -18.03 26.80
CA THR A 66 30.91 -18.40 26.43
C THR A 66 31.26 -17.91 25.02
N SER A 67 30.41 -18.16 24.04
CA SER A 67 30.66 -17.80 22.63
C SER A 67 30.70 -16.29 22.38
N LEU A 68 29.95 -15.51 23.17
CA LEU A 68 29.99 -14.04 23.14
C LEU A 68 31.14 -13.45 23.97
N ASN A 69 31.94 -14.28 24.66
CA ASN A 69 32.98 -13.87 25.60
C ASN A 69 32.47 -12.92 26.71
N LEU A 70 31.26 -13.16 27.22
CA LEU A 70 30.66 -12.32 28.26
C LEU A 70 31.07 -12.80 29.67
N PRO A 71 31.18 -11.87 30.65
CA PRO A 71 31.41 -12.26 32.04
C PRO A 71 30.28 -13.15 32.55
N ILE A 72 30.61 -14.25 33.25
CA ILE A 72 29.63 -15.19 33.82
C ILE A 72 28.64 -14.47 34.76
N SER A 73 29.07 -13.39 35.43
CA SER A 73 28.21 -12.54 36.27
C SER A 73 27.08 -11.83 35.50
N LYS A 74 27.15 -11.77 34.17
CA LYS A 74 26.10 -11.21 33.29
C LYS A 74 25.13 -12.27 32.76
N THR A 75 25.24 -13.52 33.18
CA THR A 75 24.33 -14.62 32.74
C THR A 75 22.86 -14.26 32.93
N ASP A 76 22.48 -13.74 34.09
CA ASP A 76 21.09 -13.34 34.35
C ASP A 76 20.64 -12.13 33.53
N TRP A 77 21.56 -11.22 33.20
CA TRP A 77 21.24 -10.06 32.37
C TRP A 77 20.98 -10.51 30.93
N LEU A 78 21.84 -11.38 30.38
CA LEU A 78 21.62 -11.97 29.07
C LEU A 78 20.31 -12.76 29.04
N ARG A 79 20.01 -13.55 30.08
CA ARG A 79 18.73 -14.27 30.19
C ARG A 79 17.52 -13.34 30.09
N ARG A 80 17.56 -12.16 30.73
CA ARG A 80 16.48 -11.16 30.66
C ARG A 80 16.36 -10.57 29.26
N LEU A 81 17.47 -10.24 28.61
CA LEU A 81 17.49 -9.76 27.22
C LEU A 81 16.88 -10.81 26.27
N LEU A 82 17.35 -12.07 26.34
CA LEU A 82 16.86 -13.15 25.49
C LEU A 82 15.35 -13.40 25.67
N ARG A 83 14.81 -13.25 26.89
CA ARG A 83 13.36 -13.36 27.11
C ARG A 83 12.58 -12.33 26.30
N LEU A 84 13.06 -11.09 26.27
CA LEU A 84 12.44 -10.02 25.49
C LEU A 84 12.61 -10.25 23.99
N LEU A 85 13.82 -10.61 23.53
CA LEU A 85 14.07 -10.93 22.11
C LEU A 85 13.21 -12.11 21.62
N VAL A 86 12.93 -13.10 22.48
CA VAL A 86 12.01 -14.18 22.16
C VAL A 86 10.56 -13.69 22.09
N HIS A 87 10.14 -12.86 23.04
CA HIS A 87 8.79 -12.29 23.06
C HIS A 87 8.53 -11.40 21.83
N SER A 88 9.52 -10.62 21.39
CA SER A 88 9.44 -9.76 20.20
C SER A 88 9.57 -10.54 18.88
N GLY A 89 9.73 -11.87 18.91
CA GLY A 89 9.88 -12.70 17.72
C GLY A 89 11.23 -12.58 17.01
N LEU A 90 12.22 -11.92 17.61
CA LEU A 90 13.60 -11.88 17.08
C LEU A 90 14.31 -13.20 17.31
N LEU A 91 14.07 -13.87 18.43
CA LEU A 91 14.54 -15.23 18.68
C LEU A 91 13.35 -16.15 18.89
N ALA A 92 13.58 -17.44 18.74
CA ALA A 92 12.65 -18.45 19.18
C ALA A 92 13.36 -19.38 20.18
N LYS A 93 12.56 -19.98 21.07
CA LYS A 93 13.04 -20.87 22.12
C LYS A 93 12.39 -22.24 22.05
N THR A 94 13.17 -23.28 22.24
CA THR A 94 12.71 -24.64 22.46
C THR A 94 13.03 -25.05 23.89
N ILE A 95 12.10 -25.74 24.54
CA ILE A 95 12.29 -26.26 25.90
C ILE A 95 12.72 -27.72 25.78
N ILE A 96 13.86 -28.06 26.39
CA ILE A 96 14.28 -29.45 26.55
C ILE A 96 14.03 -29.86 27.99
N ASN A 97 13.18 -30.87 28.16
CA ASN A 97 12.88 -31.46 29.47
C ASN A 97 13.80 -32.65 29.67
N ASN A 98 14.75 -32.53 30.60
CA ASN A 98 15.40 -33.69 31.20
C ASN A 98 14.77 -33.92 32.56
N ASN A 99 14.63 -35.19 32.97
CA ASN A 99 13.98 -35.64 34.22
C ASN A 99 14.45 -34.93 35.52
N SER A 100 15.51 -34.12 35.45
CA SER A 100 16.11 -33.36 36.55
C SER A 100 16.19 -31.83 36.33
N SER A 101 15.99 -31.30 35.11
CA SER A 101 15.94 -29.86 34.84
C SER A 101 15.42 -29.52 33.44
N ASN A 102 14.77 -28.37 33.30
CA ASN A 102 14.39 -27.79 32.01
C ASN A 102 15.44 -26.77 31.60
N TYR A 103 15.93 -26.83 30.36
CA TYR A 103 16.77 -25.80 29.78
C TYR A 103 16.24 -25.30 28.44
N TYR A 104 16.60 -24.06 28.10
CA TYR A 104 16.16 -23.41 26.87
C TYR A 104 17.26 -23.48 25.82
N LEU A 105 16.84 -23.80 24.60
CA LEU A 105 17.62 -23.66 23.38
C LEU A 105 17.09 -22.49 22.57
N TYR A 106 17.98 -21.58 22.17
CA TYR A 106 17.64 -20.39 21.39
C TYR A 106 18.05 -20.56 19.94
N HIS A 107 17.21 -20.12 19.01
CA HIS A 107 17.52 -20.12 17.59
C HIS A 107 17.01 -18.84 16.91
N LEU A 108 17.57 -18.55 15.73
CA LEU A 108 17.15 -17.42 14.91
C LEU A 108 15.72 -17.63 14.36
N THR A 109 15.05 -16.53 14.11
CA THR A 109 13.79 -16.43 13.35
C THR A 109 14.09 -15.80 11.98
N PRO A 110 13.15 -15.77 11.03
CA PRO A 110 13.36 -15.05 9.78
C PRO A 110 13.84 -13.60 9.99
N ALA A 111 13.26 -12.89 10.98
CA ALA A 111 13.61 -11.50 11.31
C ALA A 111 15.05 -11.34 11.80
N SER A 112 15.54 -12.20 12.70
CA SER A 112 16.96 -12.13 13.12
C SER A 112 17.93 -12.75 12.13
N SER A 113 17.43 -13.60 11.22
CA SER A 113 18.29 -14.25 10.22
C SER A 113 18.89 -13.28 9.22
N ILE A 114 18.25 -12.13 8.98
CA ILE A 114 18.73 -11.05 8.10
C ILE A 114 19.64 -10.05 8.85
N LEU A 115 19.94 -10.29 10.13
CA LEU A 115 20.89 -9.50 10.92
C LEU A 115 22.29 -10.13 10.98
N VAL A 116 22.46 -11.29 10.34
CA VAL A 116 23.72 -12.06 10.33
C VAL A 116 24.69 -11.42 9.33
N LYS A 117 25.87 -11.01 9.81
CA LYS A 117 26.86 -10.22 9.04
C LYS A 117 27.44 -10.94 7.84
N GLU A 118 27.57 -12.27 7.92
CA GLU A 118 28.13 -13.10 6.84
C GLU A 118 27.18 -13.22 5.63
N LYS A 119 25.90 -12.85 5.78
CA LYS A 119 24.95 -12.92 4.68
C LYS A 119 25.01 -11.65 3.81
N SER A 120 24.89 -11.83 2.50
CA SER A 120 24.86 -10.73 1.53
C SER A 120 23.70 -9.75 1.74
N ASN A 121 22.59 -10.25 2.30
CA ASN A 121 21.37 -9.51 2.57
C ASN A 121 21.25 -9.02 4.03
N ASN A 122 22.40 -8.85 4.70
CA ASN A 122 22.47 -8.33 6.07
C ASN A 122 21.97 -6.88 6.16
N VAL A 123 20.98 -6.63 7.03
CA VAL A 123 20.40 -5.30 7.28
C VAL A 123 20.79 -4.73 8.65
N SER A 124 21.70 -5.36 9.39
CA SER A 124 22.15 -4.83 10.68
C SER A 124 22.74 -3.41 10.63
N PRO A 125 23.47 -2.97 9.57
CA PRO A 125 23.94 -1.58 9.50
C PRO A 125 22.79 -0.57 9.50
N PHE A 126 21.71 -0.86 8.76
CA PHE A 126 20.49 -0.04 8.78
C PHE A 126 19.92 0.12 10.18
N VAL A 127 19.77 -0.98 10.92
CA VAL A 127 19.24 -0.95 12.29
C VAL A 127 20.16 -0.15 13.23
N LEU A 128 21.47 -0.30 13.10
CA LEU A 128 22.43 0.40 13.97
C LEU A 128 22.43 1.91 13.71
N ALA A 129 22.37 2.33 12.45
CA ALA A 129 22.32 3.75 12.08
C ALA A 129 21.02 4.41 12.52
N MET A 130 19.86 3.78 12.27
CA MET A 130 18.55 4.32 12.68
C MET A 130 18.41 4.44 14.20
N LEU A 131 19.14 3.62 14.96
CA LEU A 131 19.18 3.67 16.42
C LEU A 131 20.41 4.39 16.96
N ASP A 132 21.17 5.09 16.11
CA ASP A 132 22.25 5.95 16.57
C ASP A 132 21.72 7.16 17.35
N SER A 133 22.48 7.62 18.32
CA SER A 133 22.13 8.79 19.12
C SER A 133 21.86 10.04 18.26
N ALA A 134 22.56 10.18 17.12
CA ALA A 134 22.36 11.28 16.20
C ALA A 134 20.97 11.26 15.55
N LEU A 135 20.41 10.09 15.22
CA LEU A 135 19.08 10.00 14.59
C LEU A 135 17.94 9.89 15.62
N VAL A 136 18.25 9.52 16.87
CA VAL A 136 17.27 9.41 17.96
C VAL A 136 17.12 10.72 18.75
N SER A 137 18.18 11.52 18.88
CA SER A 137 18.11 12.79 19.63
C SER A 137 17.08 13.81 19.10
N PRO A 138 16.85 13.99 17.78
CA PRO A 138 15.85 14.92 17.26
C PRO A 138 14.42 14.66 17.75
N TRP A 139 14.09 13.43 18.14
CA TRP A 139 12.76 13.09 18.67
C TRP A 139 12.45 13.78 20.00
N HIS A 140 13.48 14.22 20.74
CA HIS A 140 13.30 14.94 22.00
C HIS A 140 12.84 16.39 21.81
N VAL A 141 13.02 16.97 20.61
CA VAL A 141 12.61 18.35 20.29
C VAL A 141 11.29 18.41 19.52
N LEU A 142 10.66 17.26 19.24
CA LEU A 142 9.47 17.18 18.40
C LEU A 142 8.30 18.04 18.92
N SER A 143 8.05 18.03 20.23
CA SER A 143 6.99 18.87 20.82
C SER A 143 7.25 20.38 20.66
N ASP A 144 8.52 20.80 20.64
CA ASP A 144 8.87 22.20 20.42
C ASP A 144 8.73 22.58 18.95
N ALA A 145 9.03 21.64 18.04
CA ALA A 145 8.81 21.82 16.60
C ALA A 145 7.33 22.09 16.25
N PHE A 146 6.38 21.43 16.94
CA PHE A 146 4.95 21.73 16.79
C PHE A 146 4.54 23.11 17.33
N LYS A 147 5.24 23.64 18.33
CA LYS A 147 4.89 24.92 18.98
C LYS A 147 5.53 26.12 18.30
N CYS A 148 6.63 25.93 17.58
CA CYS A 148 7.45 27.00 17.05
C CYS A 148 7.68 26.83 15.54
N ASN A 149 7.20 27.80 14.76
CA ASN A 149 7.41 27.81 13.31
C ASN A 149 8.91 27.83 12.97
N GLY A 150 9.29 27.07 11.93
CA GLY A 150 10.66 27.05 11.40
C GLY A 150 11.66 26.24 12.22
N VAL A 151 11.21 25.44 13.21
CA VAL A 151 12.05 24.51 13.94
C VAL A 151 12.11 23.17 13.19
N GLU A 152 13.22 22.94 12.50
CA GLU A 152 13.57 21.64 11.91
C GLU A 152 14.16 20.74 13.03
N PRO A 153 13.54 19.59 13.40
CA PRO A 153 13.95 18.82 14.57
C PRO A 153 15.42 18.35 14.53
N PHE A 154 15.88 17.87 13.37
CA PHE A 154 17.27 17.43 13.21
C PHE A 154 18.28 18.57 13.43
N LYS A 155 18.03 19.72 12.81
CA LYS A 155 18.89 20.90 12.92
C LYS A 155 18.86 21.51 14.31
N ALA A 156 17.72 21.47 14.99
CA ALA A 156 17.62 21.89 16.39
C ALA A 156 18.47 21.00 17.32
N ALA A 157 18.62 19.71 17.01
CA ALA A 157 19.46 18.79 17.77
C ALA A 157 20.96 18.88 17.42
N HIS A 158 21.33 19.15 16.17
CA HIS A 158 22.71 19.03 15.66
C HIS A 158 23.33 20.30 15.05
N ALA A 159 22.62 21.43 15.07
CA ALA A 159 22.99 22.73 14.49
C ALA A 159 23.14 22.79 12.95
N THR A 160 23.24 21.65 12.26
CA THR A 160 23.30 21.53 10.80
C THR A 160 22.12 20.75 10.24
N GLY A 161 21.81 20.92 8.95
CA GLY A 161 20.81 20.09 8.28
C GLY A 161 21.25 18.62 8.15
N PHE A 162 20.30 17.72 7.87
CA PHE A 162 20.56 16.28 7.75
C PHE A 162 21.56 15.92 6.64
N TRP A 163 21.51 16.66 5.53
CA TRP A 163 22.42 16.49 4.39
C TRP A 163 23.80 17.15 4.60
N GLU A 164 23.95 17.95 5.66
CA GLU A 164 25.19 18.67 6.04
C GLU A 164 25.90 18.00 7.24
N LYS A 165 25.55 16.74 7.53
CA LYS A 165 26.09 15.97 8.65
C LYS A 165 27.61 15.71 8.56
N SER A 166 28.20 15.35 9.70
CA SER A 166 29.62 14.98 9.79
C SER A 166 29.97 13.78 8.89
N GLU A 167 31.25 13.69 8.50
CA GLU A 167 31.75 12.60 7.65
C GLU A 167 31.53 11.21 8.28
N GLU A 168 31.70 11.09 9.59
CA GLU A 168 31.46 9.84 10.33
C GLU A 168 29.99 9.41 10.27
N LEU A 169 29.06 10.33 10.57
CA LEU A 169 27.62 10.03 10.48
C LEU A 169 27.19 9.76 9.04
N ASN A 170 27.81 10.43 8.07
CA ASN A 170 27.56 10.19 6.65
C ASN A 170 28.00 8.78 6.23
N LYS A 171 29.16 8.32 6.70
CA LYS A 171 29.65 6.97 6.41
C LYS A 171 28.71 5.90 6.94
N ASP A 172 28.29 6.01 8.20
CA ASP A 172 27.38 5.03 8.83
C ASP A 172 26.00 5.03 8.15
N PHE A 173 25.50 6.22 7.79
CA PHE A 173 24.27 6.36 7.01
C PHE A 173 24.39 5.72 5.62
N ASN A 174 25.51 5.93 4.91
CA ASN A 174 25.75 5.33 3.61
C ASN A 174 25.83 3.81 3.69
N GLU A 175 26.48 3.25 4.72
CA GLU A 175 26.52 1.81 4.96
C GLU A 175 25.11 1.25 5.25
N ALA A 176 24.31 1.98 6.03
CA ALA A 176 22.91 1.65 6.28
C ALA A 176 22.09 1.61 4.99
N MET A 177 22.14 2.65 4.17
CA MET A 177 21.41 2.71 2.89
C MET A 177 21.89 1.62 1.92
N ALA A 178 23.20 1.35 1.86
CA ALA A 178 23.75 0.27 1.05
C ALA A 178 23.28 -1.11 1.52
N SER A 179 23.13 -1.32 2.84
CA SER A 179 22.64 -2.59 3.41
C SER A 179 21.18 -2.86 3.04
N ASP A 180 20.32 -1.84 3.10
CA ASP A 180 18.93 -1.97 2.63
C ASP A 180 18.87 -2.15 1.11
N ALA A 181 19.66 -1.38 0.35
CA ALA A 181 19.70 -1.49 -1.10
C ALA A 181 20.08 -2.91 -1.53
N LYS A 182 21.08 -3.52 -0.89
CA LYS A 182 21.46 -4.92 -1.16
C LYS A 182 20.30 -5.88 -0.89
N PHE A 183 19.68 -5.77 0.28
CA PHE A 183 18.55 -6.62 0.65
C PHE A 183 17.38 -6.50 -0.32
N LEU A 184 16.94 -5.27 -0.59
CA LEU A 184 15.74 -5.03 -1.40
C LEU A 184 16.00 -5.32 -2.88
N MET A 185 17.11 -4.84 -3.42
CA MET A 185 17.36 -4.97 -4.86
C MET A 185 17.61 -6.42 -5.28
N ASP A 186 18.18 -7.26 -4.41
CA ASP A 186 18.25 -8.71 -4.67
C ASP A 186 16.84 -9.31 -4.87
N ILE A 187 15.85 -8.88 -4.10
CA ILE A 187 14.44 -9.30 -4.23
C ILE A 187 13.83 -8.73 -5.52
N VAL A 188 14.05 -7.45 -5.81
CA VAL A 188 13.52 -6.78 -7.01
C VAL A 188 14.05 -7.45 -8.26
N VAL A 189 15.36 -7.63 -8.41
CA VAL A 189 15.93 -8.19 -9.64
C VAL A 189 15.61 -9.68 -9.82
N SER A 190 15.41 -10.41 -8.72
CA SER A 190 15.08 -11.85 -8.76
C SER A 190 13.62 -12.10 -9.13
N ASN A 191 12.69 -11.29 -8.61
CA ASN A 191 11.25 -11.55 -8.75
C ASN A 191 10.55 -10.65 -9.78
N TRP A 192 11.10 -9.47 -10.03
CA TRP A 192 10.47 -8.42 -10.86
C TRP A 192 11.45 -7.83 -11.89
N GLY A 193 12.68 -8.33 -11.94
CA GLY A 193 13.75 -7.70 -12.71
C GLY A 193 13.46 -7.62 -14.20
N ASP A 194 12.89 -8.68 -14.78
CA ASP A 194 12.57 -8.69 -16.21
C ASP A 194 11.42 -7.72 -16.54
N ASP A 195 10.43 -7.57 -15.65
CA ASP A 195 9.33 -6.61 -15.83
C ASP A 195 9.79 -5.16 -15.69
N VAL A 196 10.65 -4.89 -14.69
CA VAL A 196 11.07 -3.54 -14.31
C VAL A 196 12.23 -3.05 -15.17
N PHE A 197 13.23 -3.90 -15.42
CA PHE A 197 14.48 -3.54 -16.10
C PHE A 197 14.63 -4.19 -17.49
N GLY A 198 13.75 -5.11 -17.87
CA GLY A 198 13.80 -5.77 -19.17
C GLY A 198 13.68 -4.76 -20.33
N GLY A 199 14.55 -4.93 -21.32
CA GLY A 199 14.60 -4.09 -22.52
C GLY A 199 15.34 -2.75 -22.35
N LEU A 200 15.73 -2.37 -21.13
CA LEU A 200 16.50 -1.15 -20.91
C LEU A 200 17.91 -1.24 -21.51
N LYS A 201 18.40 -0.10 -22.00
CA LYS A 201 19.78 0.04 -22.54
C LYS A 201 20.71 0.75 -21.56
N SER A 202 20.17 1.70 -20.80
CA SER A 202 20.89 2.44 -19.76
C SER A 202 19.95 2.85 -18.64
N ILE A 203 20.50 2.98 -17.44
CA ILE A 203 19.79 3.46 -16.26
C ILE A 203 20.66 4.41 -15.45
N VAL A 204 20.08 5.48 -14.94
CA VAL A 204 20.71 6.37 -13.96
C VAL A 204 20.03 6.16 -12.61
N ASP A 205 20.81 5.75 -11.62
CA ASP A 205 20.46 5.64 -10.21
C ASP A 205 20.74 6.98 -9.52
N VAL A 206 19.69 7.77 -9.30
CA VAL A 206 19.77 9.14 -8.77
C VAL A 206 19.75 9.08 -7.24
N GLY A 207 20.73 9.72 -6.60
CA GLY A 207 20.99 9.53 -5.18
C GLY A 207 21.42 8.09 -4.86
N GLY A 208 22.08 7.42 -5.81
CA GLY A 208 22.43 6.00 -5.72
C GLY A 208 23.50 5.68 -4.67
N GLY A 209 24.06 6.70 -3.99
CA GLY A 209 25.01 6.58 -2.91
C GLY A 209 26.25 5.79 -3.32
N SER A 210 26.47 4.66 -2.65
CA SER A 210 27.60 3.77 -2.96
C SER A 210 27.44 2.96 -4.26
N GLY A 211 26.37 3.17 -5.01
CA GLY A 211 26.02 2.40 -6.20
C GLY A 211 25.61 0.96 -5.91
N ALA A 212 25.14 0.67 -4.69
CA ALA A 212 24.75 -0.68 -4.29
C ALA A 212 23.59 -1.23 -5.15
N ALA A 213 22.57 -0.41 -5.40
CA ALA A 213 21.43 -0.78 -6.25
C ALA A 213 21.86 -0.94 -7.72
N ALA A 214 22.52 0.08 -8.28
CA ALA A 214 23.09 0.04 -9.63
C ALA A 214 23.99 -1.19 -9.87
N SER A 215 24.83 -1.58 -8.90
CA SER A 215 25.72 -2.75 -9.04
C SER A 215 24.96 -4.07 -9.12
N ILE A 216 23.85 -4.21 -8.38
CA ILE A 216 22.99 -5.40 -8.43
C ILE A 216 22.28 -5.50 -9.77
N ILE A 217 21.80 -4.35 -10.29
CA ILE A 217 21.20 -4.26 -11.62
C ILE A 217 22.23 -4.65 -12.68
N ALA A 218 23.41 -4.02 -12.69
CA ALA A 218 24.48 -4.29 -13.64
C ALA A 218 24.92 -5.77 -13.64
N LYS A 219 24.96 -6.40 -12.46
CA LYS A 219 25.30 -7.82 -12.33
C LYS A 219 24.24 -8.74 -12.93
N ARG A 220 22.95 -8.43 -12.76
CA ARG A 220 21.83 -9.24 -13.28
C ARG A 220 21.54 -8.97 -14.76
N PHE A 221 21.81 -7.75 -15.22
CA PHE A 221 21.56 -7.28 -16.57
C PHE A 221 22.82 -6.60 -17.15
N PRO A 222 23.86 -7.38 -17.52
CA PRO A 222 25.15 -6.83 -17.97
C PRO A 222 25.06 -5.94 -19.22
N GLN A 223 23.97 -6.03 -19.97
CA GLN A 223 23.69 -5.19 -21.13
C GLN A 223 23.22 -3.77 -20.78
N ILE A 224 22.78 -3.52 -19.54
CA ILE A 224 22.31 -2.21 -19.11
C ILE A 224 23.51 -1.40 -18.63
N LYS A 225 23.79 -0.28 -19.31
CA LYS A 225 24.75 0.70 -18.81
C LYS A 225 24.20 1.36 -17.54
N CYS A 226 24.84 1.13 -16.40
CA CYS A 226 24.42 1.69 -15.11
C CYS A 226 25.28 2.88 -14.73
N THR A 227 24.62 4.01 -14.45
CA THR A 227 25.25 5.23 -13.95
C THR A 227 24.66 5.57 -12.59
N VAL A 228 25.48 6.02 -11.64
CA VAL A 228 25.06 6.59 -10.36
C VAL A 228 25.28 8.10 -10.41
N LEU A 229 24.23 8.86 -10.16
CA LEU A 229 24.30 10.30 -9.93
C LEU A 229 24.20 10.57 -8.43
N ASP A 230 25.20 11.23 -7.85
CA ASP A 230 25.15 11.66 -6.46
C ASP A 230 25.98 12.93 -6.25
N LEU A 231 25.86 13.52 -5.06
CA LEU A 231 26.57 14.74 -4.69
C LEU A 231 28.10 14.52 -4.72
N PRO A 232 28.90 15.56 -5.03
CA PRO A 232 30.34 15.43 -5.16
C PRO A 232 31.04 14.78 -3.95
N GLN A 233 30.62 15.14 -2.73
CA GLN A 233 31.20 14.58 -1.49
C GLN A 233 30.90 13.08 -1.31
N VAL A 234 29.78 12.59 -1.84
CA VAL A 234 29.44 11.15 -1.78
C VAL A 234 30.28 10.41 -2.81
N VAL A 235 30.27 10.86 -4.06
CA VAL A 235 31.03 10.23 -5.16
C VAL A 235 32.55 10.24 -4.89
N ALA A 236 33.09 11.30 -4.30
CA ALA A 236 34.52 11.40 -4.00
C ALA A 236 35.02 10.31 -3.03
N SER A 237 34.13 9.78 -2.19
CA SER A 237 34.45 8.71 -1.24
C SER A 237 34.38 7.29 -1.84
N MET A 238 33.94 7.16 -3.10
CA MET A 238 33.69 5.86 -3.73
C MET A 238 34.89 5.29 -4.47
N SER A 239 35.10 3.98 -4.32
CA SER A 239 36.07 3.24 -5.12
C SER A 239 35.60 3.11 -6.57
N LYS A 240 36.52 3.22 -7.53
CA LYS A 240 36.22 2.97 -8.94
C LYS A 240 35.58 1.59 -9.13
N SER A 241 34.47 1.55 -9.84
CA SER A 241 33.77 0.33 -10.24
C SER A 241 33.94 0.11 -11.74
N GLU A 242 34.16 -1.13 -12.17
CA GLU A 242 34.14 -1.49 -13.59
C GLU A 242 32.72 -1.70 -14.13
N MET A 243 31.74 -1.90 -13.24
CA MET A 243 30.35 -2.20 -13.59
C MET A 243 29.43 -0.99 -13.60
N VAL A 244 29.81 0.09 -12.89
CA VAL A 244 28.96 1.26 -12.66
C VAL A 244 29.78 2.54 -12.85
N GLU A 245 29.25 3.47 -13.64
CA GLU A 245 29.82 4.80 -13.83
C GLU A 245 29.30 5.75 -12.76
N PHE A 246 30.16 6.52 -12.10
CA PHE A 246 29.75 7.54 -11.13
C PHE A 246 29.84 8.93 -11.75
N VAL A 247 28.76 9.69 -11.61
CA VAL A 247 28.63 11.09 -12.05
C VAL A 247 28.35 11.93 -10.81
N GLN A 248 29.20 12.94 -10.60
CA GLN A 248 28.98 13.94 -9.58
C GLN A 248 27.99 15.00 -10.09
N GLY A 249 27.01 15.37 -9.28
CA GLY A 249 26.08 16.44 -9.65
C GLY A 249 24.94 16.61 -8.66
N ASP A 250 24.12 17.63 -8.91
CA ASP A 250 22.90 17.91 -8.18
C ASP A 250 21.70 17.51 -9.06
N MET A 251 20.84 16.62 -8.54
CA MET A 251 19.65 16.15 -9.24
C MET A 251 18.61 17.25 -9.50
N PHE A 252 18.62 18.35 -8.74
CA PHE A 252 17.78 19.52 -8.99
C PHE A 252 18.23 20.30 -10.24
N GLU A 253 19.53 20.24 -10.54
CA GLU A 253 20.11 20.91 -11.70
C GLU A 253 20.06 20.03 -12.93
N PHE A 254 20.53 18.78 -12.84
CA PHE A 254 20.71 17.91 -13.98
C PHE A 254 20.70 16.42 -13.62
N ILE A 255 20.02 15.63 -14.46
CA ILE A 255 20.09 14.16 -14.44
C ILE A 255 20.61 13.69 -15.81
N PRO A 256 21.68 12.88 -15.87
CA PRO A 256 22.21 12.37 -17.14
C PRO A 256 21.14 11.66 -17.99
N PRO A 257 21.12 11.87 -19.32
CA PRO A 257 20.20 11.15 -20.19
C PRO A 257 20.36 9.64 -20.11
N ALA A 258 19.24 8.93 -19.97
CA ALA A 258 19.23 7.48 -19.90
C ALA A 258 17.89 6.89 -20.34
N HIS A 259 17.87 5.60 -20.65
CA HIS A 259 16.64 4.89 -20.98
C HIS A 259 15.70 4.82 -19.76
N ALA A 260 16.25 4.74 -18.56
CA ALA A 260 15.49 4.86 -17.33
C ALA A 260 16.21 5.66 -16.24
N VAL A 261 15.41 6.21 -15.32
CA VAL A 261 15.87 6.83 -14.07
C VAL A 261 15.33 6.01 -12.90
N LEU A 262 16.19 5.65 -11.95
CA LEU A 262 15.83 5.01 -10.70
C LEU A 262 15.91 6.03 -9.55
N LEU A 263 14.84 6.11 -8.77
CA LEU A 263 14.72 6.89 -7.53
C LEU A 263 14.33 5.92 -6.41
N LYS A 264 15.30 5.33 -5.73
CA LYS A 264 15.05 4.47 -4.57
C LYS A 264 15.30 5.28 -3.29
N TRP A 265 14.26 5.46 -2.47
CA TRP A 265 14.40 6.26 -1.23
C TRP A 265 14.93 7.65 -1.49
N ILE A 266 14.28 8.35 -2.43
CA ILE A 266 14.66 9.72 -2.79
C ILE A 266 13.48 10.62 -2.52
N LEU A 267 12.34 10.38 -3.17
CA LEU A 267 11.23 11.35 -3.15
C LEU A 267 10.57 11.43 -1.77
N HIS A 268 10.66 10.40 -0.94
CA HIS A 268 10.18 10.48 0.44
C HIS A 268 10.97 11.45 1.33
N ASP A 269 12.18 11.86 0.94
CA ASP A 269 13.00 12.82 1.71
C ASP A 269 12.62 14.29 1.45
N TRP A 270 11.81 14.56 0.43
CA TRP A 270 11.52 15.91 -0.06
C TRP A 270 10.05 16.27 0.04
N ASN A 271 9.78 17.56 0.19
CA ASN A 271 8.44 18.14 0.05
C ASN A 271 7.90 17.96 -1.38
N ASP A 272 6.62 18.25 -1.59
CA ASP A 272 5.95 18.00 -2.87
C ASP A 272 6.49 18.91 -4.00
N GLU A 273 6.81 20.16 -3.71
CA GLU A 273 7.37 21.11 -4.67
C GLU A 273 8.73 20.65 -5.20
N ASP A 274 9.59 20.15 -4.32
CA ASP A 274 10.91 19.63 -4.67
C ASP A 274 10.83 18.29 -5.39
N CYS A 275 9.91 17.40 -4.97
CA CYS A 275 9.58 16.20 -5.74
C CYS A 275 9.18 16.50 -7.18
N VAL A 276 8.33 17.51 -7.40
CA VAL A 276 7.94 17.94 -8.75
C VAL A 276 9.14 18.44 -9.56
N LYS A 277 10.08 19.16 -8.95
CA LYS A 277 11.32 19.60 -9.63
C LYS A 277 12.17 18.40 -10.04
N ILE A 278 12.39 17.45 -9.12
CA ILE A 278 13.16 16.22 -9.39
C ILE A 278 12.49 15.41 -10.51
N LEU A 279 11.18 15.19 -10.43
CA LEU A 279 10.42 14.46 -11.45
C LEU A 279 10.48 15.13 -12.83
N LYS A 280 10.48 16.47 -12.90
CA LYS A 280 10.70 17.20 -14.16
C LYS A 280 12.09 16.94 -14.74
N ARG A 281 13.14 16.92 -13.91
CA ARG A 281 14.50 16.53 -14.33
C ARG A 281 14.57 15.08 -14.80
N CYS A 282 13.87 14.17 -14.13
CA CYS A 282 13.79 12.77 -14.55
C CYS A 282 13.12 12.64 -15.92
N ARG A 283 12.03 13.36 -16.15
CA ARG A 283 11.35 13.42 -17.45
C ARG A 283 12.26 13.94 -18.55
N GLU A 284 13.02 14.99 -18.29
CA GLU A 284 14.02 15.52 -19.21
C GLU A 284 15.10 14.48 -19.55
N ALA A 285 15.57 13.71 -18.56
CA ALA A 285 16.57 12.67 -18.74
C ALA A 285 16.09 11.48 -19.59
N ILE A 286 14.81 11.10 -19.50
CA ILE A 286 14.24 9.99 -20.29
C ILE A 286 13.70 10.41 -21.66
N ASN A 287 13.52 11.71 -21.91
CA ASN A 287 12.97 12.22 -23.18
C ASN A 287 13.69 11.67 -24.44
N PRO A 288 15.03 11.53 -24.49
CA PRO A 288 15.71 10.97 -25.66
C PRO A 288 15.35 9.52 -25.97
N SER A 289 14.78 8.78 -25.01
CA SER A 289 14.36 7.39 -25.14
C SER A 289 12.84 7.23 -25.01
N LYS A 290 12.07 8.32 -25.07
CA LYS A 290 10.61 8.28 -24.92
C LYS A 290 9.96 7.29 -25.89
N GLU A 291 10.27 7.41 -27.18
CA GLU A 291 9.76 6.50 -28.23
C GLU A 291 10.24 5.04 -28.09
N GLU A 292 11.26 4.80 -27.26
CA GLU A 292 11.78 3.46 -26.94
C GLU A 292 11.23 2.90 -25.62
N GLY A 293 10.33 3.63 -24.95
CA GLY A 293 9.75 3.25 -23.66
C GLY A 293 10.58 3.74 -22.47
N GLY A 294 10.86 5.04 -22.42
CA GLY A 294 11.59 5.71 -21.34
C GLY A 294 10.85 5.61 -19.99
N ARG A 295 11.58 5.27 -18.91
CA ARG A 295 10.96 4.99 -17.60
C ARG A 295 11.58 5.76 -16.44
N VAL A 296 10.75 6.38 -15.61
CA VAL A 296 11.07 6.76 -14.24
C VAL A 296 10.56 5.65 -13.34
N ILE A 297 11.47 5.02 -12.61
CA ILE A 297 11.20 3.91 -11.69
C ILE A 297 11.48 4.44 -10.28
N ILE A 298 10.46 4.47 -9.44
CA ILE A 298 10.55 4.89 -8.05
C ILE A 298 10.33 3.69 -7.15
N ILE A 299 11.12 3.58 -6.09
CA ILE A 299 10.95 2.59 -5.04
C ILE A 299 10.84 3.32 -3.70
N ASP A 300 9.61 3.59 -3.29
CA ASP A 300 9.22 4.28 -2.06
C ASP A 300 7.93 3.66 -1.48
N MET A 301 7.48 4.11 -0.30
CA MET A 301 6.23 3.62 0.27
C MET A 301 5.01 4.30 -0.38
N VAL A 302 3.89 3.57 -0.36
CA VAL A 302 2.57 4.11 -0.67
C VAL A 302 1.69 3.82 0.53
N VAL A 303 1.40 4.85 1.31
CA VAL A 303 0.58 4.74 2.52
C VAL A 303 -0.86 4.45 2.11
N ASN A 304 -1.47 3.45 2.75
CA ASN A 304 -2.87 3.09 2.52
C ASN A 304 -3.54 2.73 3.85
N GLU A 305 -4.27 3.69 4.41
CA GLU A 305 -4.99 3.56 5.67
C GLU A 305 -6.26 2.70 5.57
N GLU A 306 -6.77 2.47 4.35
CA GLU A 306 -8.01 1.72 4.12
C GLU A 306 -7.81 0.19 4.13
N LYS A 307 -6.56 -0.29 4.11
CA LYS A 307 -6.26 -1.73 4.12
C LYS A 307 -6.24 -2.28 5.54
N GLU A 308 -6.82 -3.47 5.74
CA GLU A 308 -6.77 -4.24 6.98
C GLU A 308 -5.35 -4.78 7.34
N ASP A 309 -4.28 -4.27 6.73
CA ASP A 309 -2.90 -4.69 6.99
C ASP A 309 -2.23 -3.79 8.04
N HIS A 310 -2.66 -3.95 9.29
CA HIS A 310 -2.25 -3.08 10.40
C HIS A 310 -0.73 -3.02 10.63
N LYS A 311 0.01 -4.10 10.38
CA LYS A 311 1.47 -4.14 10.66
C LYS A 311 2.29 -3.39 9.62
N HIS A 312 1.97 -3.55 8.34
CA HIS A 312 2.63 -2.79 7.31
C HIS A 312 2.26 -1.31 7.41
N LEU A 313 0.99 -0.99 7.71
CA LEU A 313 0.55 0.38 7.95
C LEU A 313 1.31 1.03 9.10
N GLU A 314 1.43 0.35 10.26
CA GLU A 314 2.22 0.86 11.40
C GLU A 314 3.67 1.18 11.00
N THR A 315 4.30 0.30 10.20
CA THR A 315 5.67 0.54 9.71
C THR A 315 5.73 1.75 8.77
N GLN A 316 4.74 1.92 7.88
CA GLN A 316 4.66 3.06 6.98
C GLN A 316 4.49 4.38 7.76
N LEU A 317 3.66 4.39 8.80
CA LEU A 317 3.47 5.56 9.66
C LEU A 317 4.73 5.90 10.46
N PHE A 318 5.50 4.89 10.89
CA PHE A 318 6.80 5.15 11.51
C PHE A 318 7.80 5.78 10.55
N PHE A 319 7.80 5.38 9.28
CA PHE A 319 8.62 6.01 8.26
C PHE A 319 8.16 7.43 7.95
N ASP A 320 6.85 7.69 7.91
CA ASP A 320 6.32 9.05 7.72
C ASP A 320 6.77 10.00 8.84
N MET A 321 6.64 9.56 10.09
CA MET A 321 7.15 10.30 11.25
C MET A 321 8.68 10.46 11.20
N LEU A 322 9.41 9.45 10.71
CA LEU A 322 10.86 9.53 10.53
C LEU A 322 11.23 10.64 9.53
N MET A 323 10.51 10.71 8.39
CA MET A 323 10.73 11.74 7.39
C MET A 323 10.46 13.13 7.97
N MET A 324 9.35 13.32 8.67
CA MET A 324 9.01 14.58 9.34
C MET A 324 10.08 15.04 10.35
N VAL A 325 10.73 14.12 11.05
CA VAL A 325 11.72 14.44 12.08
C VAL A 325 13.11 14.70 11.50
N LEU A 326 13.52 13.94 10.49
CA LEU A 326 14.89 13.98 9.97
C LEU A 326 15.06 14.93 8.79
N VAL A 327 14.04 15.08 7.95
CA VAL A 327 14.08 15.81 6.67
C VAL A 327 12.77 16.59 6.46
N GLU A 328 12.59 17.21 5.30
CA GLU A 328 11.35 17.94 4.95
C GLU A 328 10.37 17.07 4.14
N GLY A 329 10.57 15.76 4.23
CA GLY A 329 9.88 14.74 3.46
C GLY A 329 8.61 14.21 4.10
N LYS A 330 8.01 13.22 3.43
CA LYS A 330 6.85 12.45 3.90
C LYS A 330 6.69 11.15 3.12
N GLU A 331 6.04 10.17 3.74
CA GLU A 331 5.52 9.02 3.01
C GLU A 331 4.16 9.38 2.41
N ARG A 332 3.94 9.05 1.13
CA ARG A 332 2.79 9.56 0.37
C ARG A 332 1.70 8.52 0.19
N THR A 333 0.46 8.97 0.23
CA THR A 333 -0.70 8.22 -0.24
C THR A 333 -0.70 8.10 -1.77
N LYS A 334 -1.55 7.23 -2.33
CA LYS A 334 -1.71 7.11 -3.79
C LYS A 334 -2.10 8.44 -4.45
N GLN A 335 -2.97 9.21 -3.80
CA GLN A 335 -3.49 10.48 -4.30
C GLN A 335 -2.39 11.55 -4.34
N GLU A 336 -1.53 11.59 -3.33
CA GLU A 336 -0.39 12.50 -3.29
C GLU A 336 0.67 12.13 -4.34
N TRP A 337 0.95 10.84 -4.52
CA TRP A 337 1.77 10.35 -5.63
C TRP A 337 1.21 10.78 -6.99
N GLN A 338 -0.09 10.60 -7.20
CA GLN A 338 -0.76 11.03 -8.43
C GLN A 338 -0.58 12.53 -8.68
N LYS A 339 -0.78 13.35 -7.65
CA LYS A 339 -0.64 14.80 -7.73
C LYS A 339 0.75 15.20 -8.21
N ILE A 340 1.82 14.72 -7.57
CA ILE A 340 3.19 15.13 -7.93
C ILE A 340 3.62 14.62 -9.31
N PHE A 341 3.12 13.45 -9.76
CA PHE A 341 3.34 12.97 -11.12
C PHE A 341 2.68 13.88 -12.16
N PHE A 342 1.43 14.28 -11.93
CA PHE A 342 0.68 15.15 -12.85
C PHE A 342 1.26 16.57 -12.88
N ASP A 343 1.64 17.13 -11.74
CA ASP A 343 2.30 18.44 -11.64
C ASP A 343 3.69 18.46 -12.31
N ALA A 344 4.36 17.30 -12.39
CA ALA A 344 5.60 17.10 -13.16
C ALA A 344 5.36 16.89 -14.68
N GLY A 345 4.09 16.76 -15.08
CA GLY A 345 3.66 16.61 -16.47
C GLY A 345 3.80 15.19 -17.03
N PHE A 346 3.73 14.18 -16.17
CA PHE A 346 3.44 12.80 -16.60
C PHE A 346 1.94 12.64 -16.83
N SER A 347 1.55 11.83 -17.82
CA SER A 347 0.13 11.59 -18.14
C SER A 347 -0.52 10.61 -17.17
N ASP A 348 0.22 9.59 -16.75
CA ASP A 348 -0.27 8.51 -15.91
C ASP A 348 0.91 7.77 -15.25
N PHE A 349 0.61 6.94 -14.25
CA PHE A 349 1.58 6.16 -13.51
C PHE A 349 0.95 4.87 -12.94
N LYS A 350 1.79 3.87 -12.66
CA LYS A 350 1.39 2.58 -12.12
C LYS A 350 2.10 2.31 -10.80
N ILE A 351 1.36 1.80 -9.82
CA ILE A 351 1.89 1.33 -8.53
C ILE A 351 1.81 -0.21 -8.48
N LYS A 352 2.93 -0.85 -8.14
CA LYS A 352 3.03 -2.29 -7.85
C LYS A 352 3.40 -2.46 -6.36
N PRO A 353 2.41 -2.74 -5.46
CA PRO A 353 2.66 -2.91 -4.03
C PRO A 353 3.18 -4.33 -3.73
N VAL A 354 4.38 -4.64 -4.22
CA VAL A 354 4.94 -6.00 -4.26
C VAL A 354 6.20 -6.18 -3.41
N LEU A 355 6.62 -5.15 -2.67
CA LEU A 355 7.88 -5.09 -1.93
C LEU A 355 7.66 -4.89 -0.41
N GLY A 356 6.68 -5.59 0.15
CA GLY A 356 6.29 -5.41 1.55
C GLY A 356 5.68 -4.02 1.79
N VAL A 357 6.34 -3.20 2.62
CA VAL A 357 5.91 -1.81 2.91
C VAL A 357 6.20 -0.83 1.77
N ARG A 358 7.06 -1.23 0.81
CA ARG A 358 7.45 -0.42 -0.36
C ARG A 358 6.67 -0.84 -1.59
N SER A 359 6.60 0.08 -2.55
CA SER A 359 6.03 -0.15 -3.87
C SER A 359 7.06 0.14 -4.96
N ILE A 360 6.84 -0.44 -6.14
CA ILE A 360 7.47 0.03 -7.38
C ILE A 360 6.47 0.95 -8.06
N ILE A 361 6.88 2.18 -8.35
CA ILE A 361 6.05 3.19 -8.99
C ILE A 361 6.72 3.56 -10.31
N GLU A 362 5.99 3.49 -11.42
CA GLU A 362 6.52 3.75 -12.76
C GLU A 362 5.60 4.67 -13.55
N ASN A 363 6.16 5.59 -14.35
CA ASN A 363 5.35 6.32 -15.32
C ASN A 363 4.79 5.35 -16.37
N THR A 364 3.60 5.64 -16.87
CA THR A 364 3.04 4.96 -18.04
C THR A 364 3.01 5.94 -19.20
N GLU A 365 3.38 5.47 -20.39
CA GLU A 365 3.14 6.23 -21.62
C GLU A 365 1.78 5.84 -22.19
N ASP A 366 1.04 6.83 -22.69
CA ASP A 366 -0.10 6.63 -23.57
C ASP A 366 0.40 5.88 -24.83
N GLY A 367 0.38 4.55 -24.79
CA GLY A 367 0.38 3.75 -26.00
C GLY A 367 -0.83 4.17 -26.83
N GLY A 368 -0.61 4.66 -28.05
CA GLY A 368 -1.69 4.99 -28.97
C GLY A 368 -2.74 3.88 -29.04
N HIS A 369 -4.00 4.27 -28.88
CA HIS A 369 -5.23 3.45 -28.88
C HIS A 369 -5.40 2.56 -27.63
N TYR A 370 -6.18 2.93 -26.61
CA TYR A 370 -7.65 2.99 -26.60
C TYR A 370 -8.15 3.68 -25.31
N CYS A 371 -9.13 4.59 -25.48
CA CYS A 371 -10.10 5.12 -24.52
C CYS A 371 -9.76 5.12 -23.01
N THR A 372 -9.42 6.30 -22.48
CA THR A 372 -9.87 6.74 -21.13
C THR A 372 -9.73 8.24 -20.86
N ASN A 373 -8.97 9.01 -21.66
CA ASN A 373 -8.56 10.36 -21.23
C ASN A 373 -9.21 11.56 -21.96
N THR A 374 -10.41 11.40 -22.55
CA THR A 374 -11.16 12.57 -23.07
C THR A 374 -12.14 13.13 -22.04
N ILE A 375 -12.67 12.30 -21.12
CA ILE A 375 -13.69 12.72 -20.14
C ILE A 375 -13.04 13.48 -18.96
N GLU A 376 -11.91 13.03 -18.43
CA GLU A 376 -11.20 13.71 -17.33
C GLU A 376 -10.58 15.05 -17.75
N LYS A 377 -10.09 15.16 -18.99
CA LYS A 377 -9.53 16.42 -19.54
C LYS A 377 -10.59 17.49 -19.80
N GLU A 378 -11.86 17.12 -19.96
CA GLU A 378 -12.96 18.09 -20.07
C GLU A 378 -13.56 18.44 -18.69
N LEU A 379 -13.60 17.50 -17.74
CA LEU A 379 -14.04 17.76 -16.37
C LEU A 379 -13.13 18.77 -15.63
N LEU A 380 -11.81 18.68 -15.80
CA LEU A 380 -10.86 19.63 -15.21
C LEU A 380 -10.93 21.03 -15.84
N LYS A 381 -11.43 21.18 -17.07
CA LYS A 381 -11.68 22.50 -17.67
C LYS A 381 -12.93 23.20 -17.12
N VAL A 382 -13.82 22.46 -16.45
CA VAL A 382 -15.01 23.04 -15.80
C VAL A 382 -14.66 23.63 -14.44
N GLU A 383 -13.62 23.13 -13.76
CA GLU A 383 -13.20 23.63 -12.44
C GLU A 383 -12.40 24.96 -12.50
N GLU A 384 -11.81 25.33 -13.64
CA GLU A 384 -11.02 26.58 -13.77
C GLU A 384 -11.84 27.83 -14.18
N ASN A 385 -13.13 27.70 -14.49
CA ASN A 385 -13.99 28.86 -14.79
C ASN A 385 -14.99 29.11 -13.67
N ASP A 386 -14.58 29.97 -12.74
CA ASP A 386 -15.38 30.53 -11.64
C ASP A 386 -16.45 31.53 -12.13
N GLU A 387 -17.07 31.26 -13.28
CA GLU A 387 -18.28 31.94 -13.74
C GLU A 387 -19.38 30.90 -13.90
N LYS A 388 -20.40 30.97 -13.02
CA LYS A 388 -21.66 30.24 -13.18
C LYS A 388 -22.12 30.35 -14.64
N PRO A 389 -22.37 29.23 -15.35
CA PRO A 389 -22.91 29.31 -16.70
C PRO A 389 -24.28 29.99 -16.62
N ILE A 390 -24.37 31.20 -17.16
CA ILE A 390 -25.64 31.91 -17.33
C ILE A 390 -26.45 31.11 -18.34
N ILE A 391 -27.48 30.43 -17.85
CA ILE A 391 -28.48 29.73 -18.67
C ILE A 391 -29.14 30.78 -19.59
N PRO A 392 -29.00 30.72 -20.92
CA PRO A 392 -29.81 31.57 -21.79
C PRO A 392 -31.25 31.07 -21.75
N PRO A 393 -32.26 31.96 -21.72
CA PRO A 393 -33.64 31.54 -21.59
C PRO A 393 -34.11 30.87 -22.89
N ASN A 394 -34.55 29.62 -22.71
CA ASN A 394 -35.62 28.92 -23.43
C ASN A 394 -35.93 29.42 -24.85
N THR A 395 -35.37 28.76 -25.86
CA THR A 395 -35.87 28.85 -27.24
C THR A 395 -36.20 27.46 -27.79
N ALA A 396 -37.50 27.20 -27.82
CA ALA A 396 -38.25 26.31 -28.72
C ALA A 396 -37.69 24.90 -29.03
N ASN A 397 -38.37 23.92 -28.43
CA ASN A 397 -38.45 22.51 -28.80
C ASN A 397 -38.48 22.25 -30.31
N THR A 398 -37.41 21.68 -30.84
CA THR A 398 -37.50 20.59 -31.82
C THR A 398 -36.38 19.60 -31.54
N HIS A 399 -36.66 18.62 -30.69
CA HIS A 399 -35.77 17.47 -30.53
C HIS A 399 -35.70 16.70 -31.86
N PRO A 400 -34.54 16.14 -32.23
CA PRO A 400 -34.46 15.22 -33.37
C PRO A 400 -35.47 14.07 -33.19
N PRO A 401 -36.03 13.50 -34.28
CA PRO A 401 -37.07 12.47 -34.19
C PRO A 401 -36.62 11.19 -33.47
N ASP A 402 -35.32 11.01 -33.22
CA ASP A 402 -34.76 9.90 -32.46
C ASP A 402 -34.54 10.20 -30.97
N PHE A 403 -34.75 11.43 -30.49
CA PHE A 403 -34.38 11.85 -29.14
C PHE A 403 -35.14 11.09 -28.05
N GLU A 404 -36.45 10.87 -28.21
CA GLU A 404 -37.23 10.07 -27.24
C GLU A 404 -36.84 8.58 -27.28
N ALA A 405 -36.40 8.06 -28.43
CA ALA A 405 -35.87 6.70 -28.51
C ALA A 405 -34.53 6.58 -27.74
N LYS A 406 -33.71 7.62 -27.78
CA LYS A 406 -32.45 7.72 -27.02
C LYS A 406 -32.69 7.83 -25.52
N VAL A 407 -33.67 8.65 -25.13
CA VAL A 407 -34.10 8.77 -23.73
C VAL A 407 -34.61 7.43 -23.22
N ALA A 408 -35.46 6.74 -23.98
CA ALA A 408 -35.97 5.42 -23.61
C ALA A 408 -34.83 4.40 -23.44
N LYS A 409 -33.92 4.33 -24.41
CA LYS A 409 -32.77 3.40 -24.40
C LYS A 409 -31.84 3.60 -23.20
N LEU A 410 -31.56 4.84 -22.81
CA LEU A 410 -30.72 5.11 -21.64
C LEU A 410 -31.51 4.97 -20.33
N THR A 411 -32.82 5.22 -20.32
CA THR A 411 -33.68 4.96 -19.16
C THR A 411 -33.82 3.45 -18.89
N GLU A 412 -33.78 2.60 -19.93
CA GLU A 412 -33.73 1.13 -19.80
C GLU A 412 -32.45 0.62 -19.13
N LEU A 413 -31.40 1.44 -19.03
CA LEU A 413 -30.19 1.14 -18.24
C LEU A 413 -30.37 1.46 -16.76
N GLY A 414 -31.56 1.93 -16.33
CA GLY A 414 -31.89 2.22 -14.93
C GLY A 414 -31.66 3.67 -14.51
N PHE A 415 -31.29 4.57 -15.43
CA PHE A 415 -31.11 5.99 -15.13
C PHE A 415 -32.43 6.75 -15.06
N GLY A 416 -32.55 7.71 -14.14
CA GLY A 416 -33.71 8.58 -14.05
C GLY A 416 -33.92 9.42 -15.31
N ARG A 417 -35.14 9.44 -15.85
CA ARG A 417 -35.49 10.07 -17.14
C ARG A 417 -35.02 11.54 -17.24
N ASP A 418 -35.16 12.32 -16.18
CA ASP A 418 -34.76 13.74 -16.18
C ASP A 418 -33.24 13.90 -16.26
N ALA A 419 -32.48 13.02 -15.61
CA ALA A 419 -31.02 13.00 -15.70
C ALA A 419 -30.55 12.58 -17.11
N VAL A 420 -31.24 11.61 -17.72
CA VAL A 420 -30.99 11.18 -19.10
C VAL A 420 -31.26 12.32 -20.10
N ILE A 421 -32.36 13.05 -19.93
CA ILE A 421 -32.70 14.19 -20.79
C ILE A 421 -31.66 15.30 -20.64
N GLN A 422 -31.26 15.64 -19.41
CA GLN A 422 -30.23 16.65 -19.16
C GLN A 422 -28.87 16.24 -19.75
N ALA A 423 -28.46 14.98 -19.59
CA ALA A 423 -27.22 14.47 -20.18
C ALA A 423 -27.27 14.49 -21.72
N LEU A 424 -28.37 14.02 -22.32
CA LEU A 424 -28.52 14.07 -23.78
C LEU A 424 -28.58 15.52 -24.30
N GLN A 425 -29.16 16.46 -23.55
CA GLN A 425 -29.13 17.88 -23.91
C GLN A 425 -27.71 18.46 -23.80
N LEU A 426 -26.96 18.10 -22.74
CA LEU A 426 -25.59 18.54 -22.51
C LEU A 426 -24.65 18.11 -23.63
N PHE A 427 -24.87 16.91 -24.19
CA PHE A 427 -24.06 16.36 -25.29
C PHE A 427 -24.77 16.38 -26.65
N ASN A 428 -25.70 17.32 -26.87
CA ASN A 428 -26.38 17.54 -28.17
C ASN A 428 -26.97 16.26 -28.81
N GLY A 429 -27.47 15.34 -28.00
CA GLY A 429 -28.11 14.08 -28.42
C GLY A 429 -27.13 12.94 -28.70
N ASN A 430 -25.85 13.06 -28.32
CA ASN A 430 -24.86 11.98 -28.40
C ASN A 430 -25.05 10.96 -27.27
N GLU A 431 -25.56 9.78 -27.60
CA GLU A 431 -25.89 8.70 -26.65
C GLU A 431 -24.66 8.19 -25.89
N GLU A 432 -23.52 8.04 -26.55
CA GLU A 432 -22.33 7.42 -25.96
C GLU A 432 -21.68 8.36 -24.92
N GLN A 433 -21.65 9.66 -25.24
CA GLN A 433 -21.17 10.69 -24.31
C GLN A 433 -22.14 10.89 -23.13
N ALA A 434 -23.45 10.91 -23.41
CA ALA A 434 -24.46 11.01 -22.35
C ALA A 434 -24.43 9.79 -21.41
N ALA A 435 -24.29 8.58 -21.96
CA ALA A 435 -24.11 7.36 -21.16
C ALA A 435 -22.83 7.44 -20.33
N GLY A 436 -21.69 7.79 -20.94
CA GLY A 436 -20.41 7.93 -20.25
C GLY A 436 -20.46 8.93 -19.08
N TYR A 437 -21.14 10.07 -19.26
CA TYR A 437 -21.36 11.06 -18.21
C TYR A 437 -22.23 10.51 -17.05
N LEU A 438 -23.34 9.84 -17.38
CA LEU A 438 -24.22 9.24 -16.38
C LEU A 438 -23.54 8.12 -15.58
N PHE A 439 -22.73 7.28 -16.25
CA PHE A 439 -21.91 6.27 -15.57
C PHE A 439 -20.78 6.90 -14.76
N GLY A 440 -20.22 8.03 -15.19
CA GLY A 440 -19.23 8.81 -14.45
C GLY A 440 -19.79 9.34 -13.12
N ILE A 441 -21.01 9.90 -13.13
CA ILE A 441 -21.72 10.34 -11.91
C ILE A 441 -21.95 9.15 -10.99
N LEU A 442 -22.46 8.03 -11.51
CA LEU A 442 -22.67 6.81 -10.71
C LEU A 442 -21.39 6.34 -10.04
N LYS A 443 -20.25 6.39 -10.75
CA LYS A 443 -18.96 5.95 -10.22
C LYS A 443 -18.43 6.87 -9.11
N HIS A 444 -18.67 8.17 -9.21
CA HIS A 444 -18.24 9.16 -8.20
C HIS A 444 -19.15 9.21 -6.97
N GLU A 445 -20.47 9.07 -7.14
CA GLU A 445 -21.43 9.14 -6.03
C GLU A 445 -21.70 7.78 -5.36
N TRP A 446 -21.10 6.69 -5.87
CA TRP A 446 -21.33 5.31 -5.44
C TRP A 446 -21.21 5.10 -3.93
N SER A 447 -20.10 5.55 -3.33
CA SER A 447 -19.80 5.36 -1.90
C SER A 447 -20.77 6.13 -0.99
N ALA A 448 -21.38 7.20 -1.49
CA ALA A 448 -22.30 8.04 -0.72
C ALA A 448 -23.78 7.61 -0.83
N ARG A 449 -24.15 6.82 -1.85
CA ARG A 449 -25.57 6.50 -2.16
C ARG A 449 -25.90 5.00 -2.21
N TRP A 450 -24.95 4.12 -1.89
CA TRP A 450 -25.12 2.66 -2.02
C TRP A 450 -26.29 2.08 -1.18
N GLN A 451 -26.58 2.68 -0.02
CA GLN A 451 -27.63 2.21 0.90
C GLN A 451 -29.05 2.31 0.32
N SER A 452 -29.32 3.30 -0.55
CA SER A 452 -30.59 3.43 -1.28
C SER A 452 -30.56 2.76 -2.66
N PHE A 453 -29.37 2.67 -3.26
CA PHE A 453 -29.18 2.21 -4.64
C PHE A 453 -29.47 0.72 -4.83
N VAL A 454 -29.04 -0.14 -3.90
CA VAL A 454 -29.25 -1.60 -4.02
C VAL A 454 -30.74 -1.99 -3.99
N PRO A 455 -31.57 -1.47 -3.07
CA PRO A 455 -33.02 -1.69 -3.12
C PRO A 455 -33.69 -1.21 -4.41
N ASP A 456 -33.26 -0.07 -4.98
CA ASP A 456 -33.82 0.48 -6.21
C ASP A 456 -33.42 -0.35 -7.44
N LEU A 457 -32.17 -0.81 -7.50
CA LEU A 457 -31.67 -1.71 -8.54
C LEU A 457 -32.42 -3.05 -8.52
N VAL A 458 -32.64 -3.60 -7.32
CA VAL A 458 -33.40 -4.84 -7.10
C VAL A 458 -34.90 -4.64 -7.40
N SER A 459 -35.43 -3.45 -7.20
CA SER A 459 -36.81 -3.10 -7.58
C SER A 459 -36.96 -3.01 -9.11
N ALA A 460 -36.01 -2.34 -9.79
CA ALA A 460 -35.99 -2.20 -11.25
C ALA A 460 -35.82 -3.55 -11.95
N ALA A 461 -34.93 -4.42 -11.46
CA ALA A 461 -34.68 -5.76 -12.01
C ALA A 461 -35.91 -6.69 -11.97
N LYS A 462 -36.91 -6.41 -11.11
CA LYS A 462 -38.18 -7.17 -11.06
C LYS A 462 -39.16 -6.83 -12.17
N THR A 463 -38.88 -5.79 -12.95
CA THR A 463 -39.83 -5.28 -13.95
C THR A 463 -39.50 -5.70 -15.38
N SER A 464 -38.26 -6.12 -15.65
CA SER A 464 -37.80 -6.54 -16.99
C SER A 464 -36.56 -7.43 -16.91
N GLU A 465 -36.53 -8.48 -17.73
CA GLU A 465 -35.41 -9.42 -17.85
C GLU A 465 -34.14 -8.72 -18.37
N THR A 466 -34.27 -7.83 -19.34
CA THR A 466 -33.17 -7.02 -19.88
C THR A 466 -32.58 -6.07 -18.84
N ILE A 467 -33.43 -5.47 -18.00
CA ILE A 467 -32.97 -4.57 -16.92
C ILE A 467 -32.21 -5.38 -15.86
N CYS A 468 -32.70 -6.58 -15.53
CA CYS A 468 -32.01 -7.48 -14.63
C CYS A 468 -30.59 -7.84 -15.13
N GLU A 469 -30.45 -8.20 -16.41
CA GLU A 469 -29.15 -8.51 -17.00
C GLU A 469 -28.18 -7.31 -16.97
N ASN A 470 -28.68 -6.11 -17.30
CA ASN A 470 -27.89 -4.88 -17.25
C ASN A 470 -27.45 -4.51 -15.82
N CYS A 471 -28.34 -4.64 -14.84
CA CYS A 471 -28.02 -4.43 -13.42
C CYS A 471 -26.96 -5.42 -12.93
N MET A 472 -27.02 -6.67 -13.39
CA MET A 472 -26.03 -7.70 -13.06
C MET A 472 -24.66 -7.43 -13.70
N GLU A 473 -24.61 -6.87 -14.91
CA GLU A 473 -23.35 -6.44 -15.52
C GLU A 473 -22.74 -5.24 -14.78
N ILE A 474 -23.54 -4.27 -14.34
CA ILE A 474 -23.08 -3.14 -13.51
C ILE A 474 -22.45 -3.64 -12.20
N LEU A 475 -23.05 -4.65 -11.56
CA LEU A 475 -22.51 -5.27 -10.34
C LEU A 475 -21.23 -6.08 -10.60
N LYS A 476 -21.06 -6.65 -11.80
CA LYS A 476 -19.86 -7.41 -12.21
C LYS A 476 -18.69 -6.52 -12.65
N MET A 477 -18.93 -5.27 -13.02
CA MET A 477 -17.90 -4.32 -13.47
C MET A 477 -16.92 -3.87 -12.38
N GLY A 478 -17.04 -4.37 -11.14
CA GLY A 478 -15.91 -4.47 -10.22
C GLY A 478 -15.68 -3.26 -9.31
N LEU A 479 -16.55 -3.09 -8.31
CA LEU A 479 -16.27 -2.27 -7.13
C LEU A 479 -16.07 -3.21 -5.93
N PRO A 480 -15.13 -2.92 -5.00
CA PRO A 480 -14.81 -3.83 -3.91
C PRO A 480 -16.04 -4.03 -3.00
N PRO A 481 -16.27 -5.26 -2.50
CA PRO A 481 -17.37 -5.52 -1.57
C PRO A 481 -17.13 -4.77 -0.25
N PRO A 482 -18.18 -4.27 0.43
CA PRO A 482 -18.07 -3.75 1.78
C PRO A 482 -17.66 -4.85 2.77
N SER A 483 -17.23 -4.44 3.97
CA SER A 483 -16.71 -5.33 5.00
C SER A 483 -17.76 -6.33 5.50
N ARG A 484 -17.29 -7.44 6.11
CA ARG A 484 -18.14 -8.52 6.66
C ARG A 484 -19.20 -8.03 7.66
N HIS A 485 -19.01 -6.87 8.28
CA HIS A 485 -19.93 -6.31 9.26
C HIS A 485 -21.17 -5.68 8.60
N GLU A 486 -21.02 -5.09 7.41
CA GLU A 486 -22.15 -4.54 6.62
C GLU A 486 -23.00 -5.65 5.98
N TYR A 487 -22.44 -6.86 5.83
CA TYR A 487 -23.16 -8.07 5.40
C TYR A 487 -24.14 -8.61 6.46
N GLU A 488 -23.83 -8.47 7.76
CA GLU A 488 -24.64 -9.05 8.84
C GLU A 488 -25.88 -8.21 9.17
N GLU A 489 -25.90 -6.93 8.82
CA GLU A 489 -27.04 -6.03 9.01
C GLU A 489 -28.09 -6.14 7.88
N ILE A 490 -27.64 -6.43 6.65
CA ILE A 490 -28.51 -6.57 5.46
C ILE A 490 -29.24 -7.93 5.41
N LEU A 491 -28.69 -8.98 6.04
CA LEU A 491 -29.27 -10.35 6.01
C LEU A 491 -30.54 -10.55 6.87
N ARG A 492 -31.12 -9.51 7.46
CA ARG A 492 -32.40 -9.62 8.19
C ARG A 492 -33.66 -9.57 7.32
N ASP A 493 -33.57 -9.24 6.03
CA ASP A 493 -34.73 -9.30 5.14
C ASP A 493 -34.36 -9.65 3.68
N ARG A 494 -34.82 -10.84 3.22
CA ARG A 494 -35.33 -11.18 1.85
C ARG A 494 -34.36 -10.98 0.64
N VAL A 495 -34.19 -11.82 -0.40
CA VAL A 495 -34.88 -12.95 -1.05
C VAL A 495 -33.92 -13.44 -2.17
N ASP A 496 -33.85 -14.75 -2.46
CA ASP A 496 -33.29 -15.27 -3.74
C ASP A 496 -34.44 -15.77 -4.64
N VAL A 497 -34.41 -15.47 -5.95
CA VAL A 497 -35.30 -16.03 -6.98
C VAL A 497 -34.48 -16.44 -8.21
N ILE A 498 -34.69 -17.67 -8.72
CA ILE A 498 -34.31 -18.14 -10.06
C ILE A 498 -35.62 -18.49 -10.81
N GLY A 499 -35.74 -18.11 -12.09
CA GLY A 499 -36.88 -18.39 -12.99
C GLY A 499 -37.03 -19.88 -13.37
N GLU A 500 -38.06 -20.36 -14.06
CA GLU A 500 -39.29 -19.78 -14.64
C GLU A 500 -40.35 -20.91 -14.77
N LYS A 501 -41.63 -20.51 -14.90
CA LYS A 501 -42.84 -21.27 -15.33
C LYS A 501 -43.57 -22.17 -14.32
N ASN A 502 -44.69 -21.60 -13.84
CA ASN A 502 -45.97 -22.22 -13.46
C ASN A 502 -45.91 -23.66 -12.96
N PHE A 503 -45.97 -23.86 -11.64
CA PHE A 503 -46.91 -24.75 -10.95
C PHE A 503 -46.71 -24.54 -9.45
N GLU A 504 -47.79 -24.60 -8.68
CA GLU A 504 -47.80 -24.42 -7.23
C GLU A 504 -46.66 -25.14 -6.49
N LYS A 505 -46.05 -24.42 -5.54
CA LYS A 505 -45.59 -24.83 -4.19
C LYS A 505 -44.07 -24.94 -3.84
N MET A 506 -43.75 -24.15 -2.80
CA MET A 506 -43.01 -24.48 -1.55
C MET A 506 -41.47 -24.46 -1.56
N VAL A 507 -40.92 -23.57 -0.71
CA VAL A 507 -39.48 -23.31 -0.50
C VAL A 507 -38.97 -24.08 0.72
N TYR A 508 -37.73 -24.60 0.69
CA TYR A 508 -37.04 -25.17 1.86
C TYR A 508 -35.62 -24.60 2.02
N VAL A 509 -35.17 -24.39 3.27
CA VAL A 509 -33.87 -23.77 3.65
C VAL A 509 -33.10 -24.71 4.58
N GLN A 510 -31.78 -24.83 4.43
CA GLN A 510 -30.93 -25.66 5.30
C GLN A 510 -30.10 -24.81 6.27
N VAL A 511 -30.26 -25.04 7.57
CA VAL A 511 -29.47 -24.40 8.65
C VAL A 511 -28.89 -25.51 9.53
N ASP A 512 -27.59 -25.48 9.79
CA ASP A 512 -26.84 -26.48 10.57
C ASP A 512 -27.14 -27.93 10.18
N GLY A 513 -27.33 -28.17 8.88
CA GLY A 513 -27.57 -29.49 8.32
C GLY A 513 -29.04 -29.96 8.28
N LYS A 514 -30.03 -29.18 8.71
CA LYS A 514 -31.46 -29.55 8.64
C LYS A 514 -32.29 -28.64 7.73
N TRP A 515 -33.22 -29.23 6.96
CA TRP A 515 -34.08 -28.55 5.99
C TRP A 515 -35.42 -28.09 6.60
N ILE A 516 -35.86 -26.86 6.31
CA ILE A 516 -37.06 -26.20 6.88
C ILE A 516 -37.85 -25.49 5.79
N GLN A 517 -39.19 -25.61 5.79
CA GLN A 517 -40.08 -25.05 4.76
C GLN A 517 -40.48 -23.58 5.02
N GLY A 518 -40.39 -22.73 4.00
CA GLY A 518 -40.80 -21.32 4.07
C GLY A 518 -42.30 -21.15 3.92
N ASN A 519 -43.07 -21.36 5.01
CA ASN A 519 -44.26 -20.58 5.38
C ASN A 519 -45.02 -21.05 6.64
N GLN A 520 -44.50 -22.00 7.43
CA GLN A 520 -44.94 -22.19 8.82
C GLN A 520 -43.79 -22.70 9.71
N PRO A 521 -43.81 -22.42 11.02
CA PRO A 521 -42.78 -22.91 11.92
C PRO A 521 -42.92 -24.43 12.13
N SER A 522 -41.83 -25.17 11.90
CA SER A 522 -41.59 -26.57 12.31
C SER A 522 -42.31 -27.72 11.58
N THR A 523 -41.69 -28.31 10.53
CA THR A 523 -41.77 -29.77 10.24
C THR A 523 -40.64 -30.23 9.30
N PRO A 524 -39.96 -31.39 9.53
CA PRO A 524 -38.89 -31.89 8.65
C PRO A 524 -39.41 -32.78 7.50
N MET A 525 -38.86 -32.62 6.30
CA MET A 525 -39.36 -33.25 5.08
C MET A 525 -38.92 -34.73 4.94
N LYS A 526 -39.88 -35.67 4.96
CA LYS A 526 -39.69 -37.06 4.50
C LYS A 526 -40.04 -37.15 3.00
N LYS A 527 -39.06 -37.57 2.18
CA LYS A 527 -39.15 -38.08 0.79
C LYS A 527 -39.86 -37.18 -0.25
N ALA A 528 -39.09 -36.56 -1.15
CA ALA A 528 -39.56 -36.18 -2.48
C ALA A 528 -38.84 -36.96 -3.58
N ARG A 529 -39.60 -37.33 -4.61
CA ARG A 529 -39.27 -38.24 -5.72
C ARG A 529 -38.54 -37.52 -6.87
N ARG A 530 -37.83 -38.32 -7.68
CA ARG A 530 -37.04 -37.97 -8.88
C ARG A 530 -37.70 -36.90 -9.77
N GLY A 531 -36.97 -35.82 -10.05
CA GLY A 531 -37.31 -34.86 -11.12
C GLY A 531 -36.85 -33.40 -10.98
N SER A 532 -35.92 -33.05 -10.09
CA SER A 532 -35.56 -31.63 -9.85
C SER A 532 -34.09 -31.33 -10.20
N LEU A 533 -33.88 -30.25 -10.96
CA LEU A 533 -32.57 -29.69 -11.29
C LEU A 533 -32.06 -28.86 -10.09
N MET A 534 -30.79 -29.03 -9.71
CA MET A 534 -30.13 -28.23 -8.67
C MET A 534 -29.14 -27.26 -9.31
N LEU A 535 -29.24 -25.96 -9.00
CA LEU A 535 -28.17 -24.98 -9.23
C LEU A 535 -27.41 -24.78 -7.91
N LYS A 536 -26.09 -24.94 -7.96
CA LYS A 536 -25.18 -24.95 -6.81
C LYS A 536 -24.10 -23.89 -7.05
N LEU A 537 -24.15 -22.77 -6.33
CA LEU A 537 -23.06 -21.80 -6.31
C LEU A 537 -22.15 -22.12 -5.12
N SER A 538 -20.88 -22.35 -5.40
CA SER A 538 -19.82 -22.62 -4.44
C SER A 538 -18.68 -21.65 -4.73
N LEU A 539 -18.49 -20.63 -3.89
CA LEU A 539 -17.29 -19.81 -3.90
C LEU A 539 -16.11 -20.63 -3.34
N LYS A 540 -15.24 -21.13 -4.21
CA LYS A 540 -13.90 -21.60 -3.83
C LYS A 540 -12.85 -20.66 -4.43
N ARG A 541 -12.02 -20.08 -3.55
CA ARG A 541 -10.72 -19.48 -3.90
C ARG A 541 -9.89 -20.54 -4.63
N THR A 542 -9.45 -20.27 -5.87
CA THR A 542 -8.06 -20.37 -6.38
C THR A 542 -8.00 -20.48 -7.91
N ASN A 543 -7.13 -19.65 -8.50
CA ASN A 543 -6.32 -19.73 -9.72
C ASN A 543 -6.54 -20.86 -10.76
N ASN A 544 -6.41 -20.41 -12.02
CA ASN A 544 -6.28 -21.13 -13.30
C ASN A 544 -7.57 -21.55 -14.03
N ILE A 545 -7.67 -21.01 -15.25
CA ILE A 545 -8.56 -21.43 -16.32
C ILE A 545 -8.12 -22.83 -16.78
N SER A 546 -9.03 -23.81 -16.70
CA SER A 546 -9.02 -24.95 -17.61
C SER A 546 -10.45 -25.29 -18.02
N LEU A 547 -10.72 -25.21 -19.32
CA LEU A 547 -11.91 -25.77 -19.94
C LEU A 547 -11.90 -27.29 -19.81
N ASN A 548 -12.95 -27.86 -19.22
CA ASN A 548 -13.32 -29.26 -19.45
C ASN A 548 -14.83 -29.35 -19.62
N GLN A 549 -15.26 -29.48 -20.88
CA GLN A 549 -16.54 -30.10 -21.21
C GLN A 549 -16.49 -31.57 -20.77
N ARG A 550 -17.50 -32.03 -20.01
CA ARG A 550 -18.10 -33.35 -20.25
C ARG A 550 -19.47 -33.49 -19.58
N SER A 551 -20.41 -33.77 -20.47
CA SER A 551 -21.79 -34.26 -20.34
C SER A 551 -22.14 -35.07 -19.09
N ARG A 552 -23.31 -34.79 -18.51
CA ARG A 552 -24.55 -35.51 -18.84
C ARG A 552 -25.77 -34.68 -18.51
#